data_AF-A0A0E3SFS8-F1
#
_entry.id   AF-A0A0E3SFS8-F1
#
_cell.length_a   1.000
_cell.length_b   1.000
_cell.length_c   1.000
_cell.angle_alpha   90.00
_cell.angle_beta   90.00
_cell.angle_gamma   90.00
#
_symmetry.space_group_name_H-M   'P 1'
#
loop_
_entity.id
_entity.type
_entity.pdbx_description
1 polymer ?
#
loop_
_entity_poly.entity_id
_entity_poly.type
_entity_poly.pdbx_seq_one_letter_code
_entity_poly.pdbx_strand_id
1 'polypeptide(L)'
;MLLGIVTIITGILFVTNQWKWKIWGVDMKSQIKRAIAILLAVCFLVSLTDTAVSAAYANGGELDDTEDKVVNETCKEVKNEGKQEKSLYERLGGIYAIALVVNRFSDTVVNDTVAGKNSKNPALRDWHNNKLNRLPGLKFMRTLWVAAVSGGPFNYTGKNLADAHRDLRISPEEFDAVAADLEESLDYYNVPEREKQEVLAAFAAHKNEVTAGYFEAKLNESVNNNTSVNNINECKRY
;
A
#
# COMPACT_ATOMS: atom_id res chain seq x y z
N MET A 1 -30.38 -44.35 25.94
CA MET A 1 -30.02 -44.43 24.50
C MET A 1 -29.50 -43.12 23.91
N LEU A 2 -29.91 -41.93 24.37
CA LEU A 2 -29.45 -40.64 23.80
C LEU A 2 -28.05 -40.18 24.26
N LEU A 3 -27.55 -40.60 25.43
CA LEU A 3 -26.19 -40.25 25.88
C LEU A 3 -25.07 -41.05 25.18
N GLY A 4 -25.37 -42.21 24.59
CA GLY A 4 -24.36 -43.05 23.92
C GLY A 4 -23.98 -42.57 22.52
N ILE A 5 -24.89 -41.87 21.82
CA ILE A 5 -24.69 -41.42 20.44
C ILE A 5 -23.84 -40.14 20.39
N VAL A 6 -23.94 -39.27 21.41
CA VAL A 6 -23.16 -38.02 21.49
C VAL A 6 -21.66 -38.29 21.66
N THR A 7 -21.29 -39.36 22.37
CA THR A 7 -19.88 -39.73 22.64
C THR A 7 -19.19 -40.34 21.40
N ILE A 8 -19.94 -41.03 20.54
CA ILE A 8 -19.38 -41.65 19.32
C ILE A 8 -19.13 -40.59 18.23
N ILE A 9 -20.02 -39.60 18.09
CA ILE A 9 -19.88 -38.52 17.10
C ILE A 9 -18.73 -37.57 17.49
N THR A 10 -18.58 -37.26 18.78
CA THR A 10 -17.45 -36.43 19.26
C THR A 10 -16.10 -37.15 19.14
N GLY A 11 -16.04 -38.47 19.33
CA GLY A 11 -14.83 -39.26 19.11
C GLY A 11 -14.37 -39.32 17.65
N ILE A 12 -15.29 -39.45 16.69
CA ILE A 12 -14.96 -39.50 15.25
C ILE A 12 -14.53 -38.12 14.73
N LEU A 13 -15.11 -37.03 15.22
CA LEU A 13 -14.66 -35.67 14.90
C LEU A 13 -13.30 -35.34 15.53
N PHE A 14 -12.97 -35.91 16.69
CA PHE A 14 -11.66 -35.68 17.31
C PHE A 14 -10.55 -36.45 16.58
N VAL A 15 -10.80 -37.71 16.16
CA VAL A 15 -9.80 -38.50 15.42
C VAL A 15 -9.59 -37.99 14.00
N THR A 16 -10.63 -37.50 13.30
CA THR A 16 -10.48 -36.94 11.94
C THR A 16 -9.80 -35.57 11.92
N ASN A 17 -9.92 -34.76 12.98
CA ASN A 17 -9.20 -33.49 13.10
C ASN A 17 -7.74 -33.66 13.51
N GLN A 18 -7.36 -34.73 14.21
CA GLN A 18 -5.95 -34.98 14.59
C GLN A 18 -5.11 -35.52 13.41
N TRP A 19 -5.73 -36.04 12.35
CA TRP A 19 -5.03 -36.56 11.17
C TRP A 19 -4.76 -35.51 10.08
N LYS A 20 -5.47 -34.37 10.06
CA LYS A 20 -5.23 -33.29 9.07
C LYS A 20 -3.96 -32.47 9.32
N TRP A 21 -3.40 -32.50 10.54
CA TRP A 21 -2.23 -31.69 10.91
C TRP A 21 -0.91 -32.46 10.89
N LYS A 22 -0.93 -33.76 10.56
CA LYS A 22 0.26 -34.63 10.63
C LYS A 22 0.89 -34.97 9.28
N ILE A 23 0.33 -34.48 8.16
CA ILE A 23 0.75 -34.85 6.79
C ILE A 23 1.48 -33.69 6.07
N TRP A 24 1.63 -32.53 6.69
CA TRP A 24 2.52 -31.46 6.20
C TRP A 24 3.47 -31.04 7.31
N GLY A 25 4.68 -31.60 7.27
CA GLY A 25 5.74 -31.35 8.23
C GLY A 25 6.21 -29.89 8.21
N VAL A 26 6.57 -29.43 9.40
CA VAL A 26 7.05 -28.08 9.79
C VAL A 26 5.92 -27.10 10.16
N ASP A 27 5.75 -26.90 11.47
CA ASP A 27 4.84 -25.92 12.07
C ASP A 27 5.24 -24.49 11.67
N MET A 28 4.59 -23.99 10.62
CA MET A 28 4.76 -22.63 10.10
C MET A 28 4.52 -21.55 11.16
N LYS A 29 3.69 -21.82 12.19
CA LYS A 29 3.49 -20.86 13.29
C LYS A 29 4.70 -20.82 14.22
N SER A 30 5.36 -21.96 14.47
CA SER A 30 6.63 -22.02 15.20
C SER A 30 7.77 -21.37 14.42
N GLN A 31 7.83 -21.56 13.10
CA GLN A 31 8.83 -20.90 12.26
C GLN A 31 8.62 -19.38 12.18
N ILE A 32 7.37 -18.91 12.08
CA ILE A 32 7.05 -17.48 12.12
C ILE A 32 7.40 -16.89 13.50
N LYS A 33 7.07 -17.58 14.60
CA LYS A 33 7.43 -17.12 15.95
C LYS A 33 8.94 -17.06 16.15
N ARG A 34 9.69 -18.04 15.64
CA ARG A 34 11.16 -18.07 15.66
C ARG A 34 11.76 -16.96 14.81
N ALA A 35 11.25 -16.75 13.59
CA ALA A 35 11.69 -15.69 12.70
C ALA A 35 11.44 -14.30 13.31
N ILE A 36 10.28 -14.09 13.95
CA ILE A 36 9.96 -12.84 14.68
C ILE A 36 10.90 -12.67 15.88
N ALA A 37 11.15 -13.71 16.67
CA ALA A 37 12.06 -13.63 17.82
C ALA A 37 13.51 -13.32 17.40
N ILE A 38 13.99 -13.94 16.31
CA ILE A 38 15.32 -13.65 15.74
C ILE A 38 15.36 -12.23 15.18
N LEU A 39 14.34 -11.79 14.46
CA LEU A 39 14.27 -10.42 13.92
C LEU A 39 14.28 -9.38 15.05
N LEU A 40 13.50 -9.60 16.11
CA LEU A 40 13.48 -8.71 17.28
C LEU A 40 14.82 -8.69 18.02
N ALA A 41 15.50 -9.84 18.16
CA ALA A 41 16.83 -9.91 18.76
C ALA A 41 17.90 -9.22 17.90
N VAL A 42 17.83 -9.37 16.57
CA VAL A 42 18.73 -8.68 15.62
C VAL A 42 18.48 -7.17 15.65
N CYS A 43 17.23 -6.72 15.69
CA CYS A 43 16.89 -5.31 15.86
C CYS A 43 17.41 -4.74 17.20
N PHE A 44 17.38 -5.52 18.28
CA PHE A 44 17.94 -5.11 19.58
C PHE A 44 19.46 -4.96 19.56
N LEU A 45 20.15 -5.75 18.73
CA LEU A 45 21.61 -5.68 18.56
C LEU A 45 22.04 -4.50 17.67
N VAL A 46 21.27 -4.14 16.64
CA VAL A 46 21.57 -2.99 15.78
C VAL A 46 21.49 -1.66 16.57
N SER A 47 20.52 -1.54 17.49
CA SER A 47 20.38 -0.36 18.36
C SER A 47 21.50 -0.17 19.40
N LEU A 48 22.39 -1.16 19.59
CA LEU A 48 23.50 -1.08 20.55
C LEU A 48 24.83 -0.64 19.91
N THR A 49 24.89 -0.48 18.58
CA THR A 49 26.12 -0.08 17.87
C THR A 49 26.20 1.41 17.50
N ASP A 50 25.12 2.18 17.68
CA ASP A 50 25.09 3.61 17.33
C ASP A 50 25.86 4.52 18.32
N THR A 51 26.37 4.01 19.44
CA THR A 51 27.16 4.81 20.39
C THR A 51 28.66 4.84 20.11
N ALA A 52 29.16 4.13 19.09
CA ALA A 52 30.60 4.08 18.79
C ALA A 52 31.04 4.86 17.53
N VAL A 53 30.11 5.29 16.66
CA VAL A 53 30.48 6.00 15.41
C VAL A 53 30.79 7.49 15.65
N SER A 54 30.13 8.16 16.60
CA SER A 54 30.36 9.59 16.86
C SER A 54 31.74 9.93 17.47
N ALA A 55 32.45 8.98 18.07
CA ALA A 55 33.77 9.24 18.66
C ALA A 55 34.92 9.19 17.63
N ALA A 56 34.73 8.51 16.50
CA ALA A 56 35.76 8.41 15.45
C ALA A 56 35.79 9.63 14.51
N TYR A 57 34.71 10.41 14.43
CA TYR A 57 34.63 11.62 13.60
C TYR A 57 35.13 12.90 14.29
N ALA A 58 35.46 12.87 15.58
CA ALA A 58 35.87 14.05 16.33
C ALA A 58 37.40 14.29 16.39
N ASN A 59 38.23 13.38 15.85
CA ASN A 59 39.70 13.46 15.91
C ASN A 59 40.38 13.26 14.54
N GLY A 60 39.80 13.80 13.46
CA GLY A 60 40.48 13.90 12.17
C GLY A 60 41.32 15.18 12.12
N GLY A 61 42.65 15.03 12.21
CA GLY A 61 43.61 16.12 12.32
C GLY A 61 43.70 17.07 11.13
N GLU A 62 44.32 18.21 11.41
CA GLU A 62 44.66 19.31 10.50
C GLU A 62 45.59 18.82 9.37
N LEU A 63 45.18 19.05 8.13
CA LEU A 63 45.92 18.65 6.93
C LEU A 63 46.69 19.84 6.35
N ASP A 64 48.01 19.67 6.28
CA ASP A 64 49.03 20.53 5.67
C ASP A 64 48.76 20.72 4.16
N ASP A 65 48.74 21.98 3.71
CA ASP A 65 48.19 22.45 2.43
C ASP A 65 49.23 22.65 1.31
N THR A 66 50.38 21.96 1.38
CA THR A 66 51.52 22.31 0.51
C THR A 66 51.81 21.40 -0.69
N GLU A 67 51.05 20.35 -0.98
CA GLU A 67 51.38 19.41 -2.09
C GLU A 67 50.34 19.20 -3.23
N ASP A 68 49.29 20.01 -3.34
CA ASP A 68 48.24 19.83 -4.39
C ASP A 68 48.21 20.92 -5.48
N LYS A 69 49.26 21.74 -5.61
CA LYS A 69 49.31 22.86 -6.59
C LYS A 69 49.63 22.47 -8.04
N VAL A 70 49.86 21.19 -8.35
CA VAL A 70 50.21 20.75 -9.72
C VAL A 70 49.06 19.96 -10.40
N VAL A 71 48.03 19.54 -9.66
CA VAL A 71 46.91 18.75 -10.21
C VAL A 71 45.68 19.61 -10.58
N ASN A 72 45.75 20.94 -10.37
CA ASN A 72 44.56 21.79 -10.34
C ASN A 72 44.24 22.57 -11.63
N GLU A 73 44.96 22.34 -12.73
CA GLU A 73 44.66 22.99 -14.03
C GLU A 73 43.95 22.07 -15.04
N THR A 74 44.05 20.75 -14.92
CA THR A 74 43.40 19.81 -15.87
C THR A 74 41.97 19.43 -15.48
N CYS A 75 41.55 19.67 -14.23
CA CYS A 75 40.19 19.34 -13.76
C CYS A 75 39.21 20.53 -13.78
N LYS A 76 39.57 21.67 -14.42
CA LYS A 76 38.68 22.84 -14.52
C LYS A 76 37.72 22.82 -15.71
N GLU A 77 37.86 21.89 -16.66
CA GLU A 77 36.96 21.84 -17.84
C GLU A 77 35.85 20.77 -17.79
N VAL A 78 35.65 20.09 -16.66
CA VAL A 78 34.43 19.29 -16.45
C VAL A 78 33.75 19.67 -15.13
N LYS A 79 33.40 20.96 -14.99
CA LYS A 79 32.40 21.39 -14.02
C LYS A 79 31.23 22.04 -14.75
N ASN A 80 30.52 21.21 -15.50
CA ASN A 80 29.14 21.51 -15.89
C ASN A 80 28.29 20.24 -15.81
N GLU A 81 28.32 19.57 -14.66
CA GLU A 81 27.24 18.66 -14.29
C GLU A 81 26.12 19.50 -13.70
N GLY A 82 25.11 19.81 -14.52
CA GLY A 82 23.86 20.37 -14.03
C GLY A 82 23.35 19.48 -12.92
N LYS A 83 23.26 20.01 -11.70
CA LYS A 83 22.78 19.31 -10.51
C LYS A 83 21.36 18.82 -10.80
N GLN A 84 21.22 17.55 -11.20
CA GLN A 84 19.93 16.96 -11.52
C GLN A 84 19.02 17.10 -10.29
N GLU A 85 17.80 17.58 -10.50
CA GLU A 85 16.85 17.74 -9.41
C GLU A 85 16.52 16.36 -8.79
N LYS A 86 16.47 16.32 -7.45
CA LYS A 86 16.11 15.11 -6.70
C LYS A 86 14.74 14.60 -7.13
N SER A 87 14.55 13.29 -7.19
CA SER A 87 13.25 12.70 -7.48
C SER A 87 12.21 13.05 -6.41
N LEU A 88 10.92 12.91 -6.72
CA LEU A 88 9.87 13.08 -5.71
C LEU A 88 10.06 12.08 -4.55
N TYR A 89 10.45 10.84 -4.84
CA TYR A 89 10.77 9.83 -3.85
C TYR A 89 11.83 10.31 -2.84
N GLU A 90 12.92 10.91 -3.33
CA GLU A 90 13.99 11.44 -2.49
C GLU A 90 13.53 12.64 -1.66
N ARG A 91 12.74 13.54 -2.25
CA ARG A 91 12.19 14.72 -1.56
C ARG A 91 11.15 14.35 -0.50
N LEU A 92 10.38 13.29 -0.73
CA LEU A 92 9.44 12.72 0.25
C LEU A 92 10.14 12.01 1.42
N GLY A 93 11.46 11.85 1.41
CA GLY A 93 12.21 11.17 2.48
C GLY A 93 12.31 9.64 2.29
N GLY A 94 12.04 9.15 1.08
CA GLY A 94 12.19 7.74 0.73
C GLY A 94 11.14 6.81 1.37
N ILE A 95 11.42 5.50 1.30
CA ILE A 95 10.43 4.45 1.57
C ILE A 95 9.82 4.50 2.97
N TYR A 96 10.57 4.88 4.00
CA TYR A 96 10.08 4.91 5.37
C TYR A 96 9.10 6.07 5.60
N ALA A 97 9.41 7.25 5.09
CA ALA A 97 8.50 8.40 5.16
C ALA A 97 7.22 8.16 4.36
N ILE A 98 7.35 7.59 3.15
CA ILE A 98 6.20 7.18 2.33
C ILE A 98 5.36 6.13 3.07
N ALA A 99 5.97 5.10 3.65
CA ALA A 99 5.26 4.06 4.39
C ALA A 99 4.49 4.62 5.59
N LEU A 100 5.03 5.64 6.25
CA LEU A 100 4.39 6.32 7.37
C LEU A 100 3.11 7.05 6.94
N VAL A 101 3.18 7.85 5.87
CA VAL A 101 2.01 8.52 5.27
C VAL A 101 0.96 7.49 4.83
N VAL A 102 1.38 6.46 4.08
CA VAL A 102 0.48 5.41 3.57
C VAL A 102 -0.17 4.62 4.70
N ASN A 103 0.55 4.38 5.79
CA ASN A 103 -0.01 3.70 6.97
C ASN A 103 -1.18 4.50 7.55
N ARG A 104 -0.99 5.81 7.80
CA ARG A 104 -2.05 6.69 8.28
C ARG A 104 -3.20 6.77 7.28
N PHE A 105 -2.90 7.08 6.03
CA PHE A 105 -3.88 7.17 4.95
C PHE A 105 -4.78 5.93 4.87
N SER A 106 -4.18 4.74 4.93
CA SER A 106 -4.96 3.51 4.85
C SER A 106 -5.85 3.30 6.08
N ASP A 107 -5.47 3.79 7.25
CA ASP A 107 -6.29 3.74 8.47
C ASP A 107 -7.40 4.81 8.46
N THR A 108 -7.14 5.98 7.87
CA THR A 108 -8.13 7.04 7.63
C THR A 108 -9.23 6.54 6.70
N VAL A 109 -8.88 5.98 5.53
CA VAL A 109 -9.84 5.46 4.54
C VAL A 109 -10.77 4.39 5.13
N VAL A 110 -10.28 3.54 6.03
CA VAL A 110 -11.12 2.51 6.69
C VAL A 110 -12.27 3.13 7.48
N ASN A 111 -12.04 4.32 8.05
CA ASN A 111 -13.02 5.03 8.87
C ASN A 111 -13.75 6.15 8.12
N ASP A 112 -13.42 6.38 6.85
CA ASP A 112 -14.10 7.36 6.03
C ASP A 112 -15.61 7.05 5.89
N THR A 113 -16.40 8.11 5.86
CA THR A 113 -17.86 8.02 5.86
C THR A 113 -18.44 7.70 4.49
N VAL A 114 -17.69 7.97 3.42
CA VAL A 114 -18.11 7.80 2.02
C VAL A 114 -17.58 6.49 1.45
N ALA A 115 -16.29 6.22 1.60
CA ALA A 115 -15.55 5.10 1.03
C ALA A 115 -15.21 3.99 2.05
N GLY A 116 -15.31 4.26 3.35
CA GLY A 116 -14.90 3.33 4.41
C GLY A 116 -15.95 2.30 4.84
N LYS A 117 -15.85 1.83 6.09
CA LYS A 117 -16.68 0.74 6.66
C LYS A 117 -18.19 0.97 6.62
N ASN A 118 -18.63 2.23 6.54
CA ASN A 118 -20.03 2.63 6.47
C ASN A 118 -20.45 3.10 5.08
N SER A 119 -19.60 2.90 4.06
CA SER A 119 -19.87 3.28 2.68
C SER A 119 -21.23 2.75 2.20
N LYS A 120 -21.91 3.54 1.37
CA LYS A 120 -23.14 3.10 0.69
C LYS A 120 -22.84 2.00 -0.34
N ASN A 121 -21.65 2.01 -0.95
CA ASN A 121 -21.22 0.99 -1.89
C ASN A 121 -20.97 -0.35 -1.18
N PRO A 122 -21.74 -1.40 -1.51
CA PRO A 122 -21.65 -2.68 -0.84
C PRO A 122 -20.30 -3.38 -1.04
N ALA A 123 -19.59 -3.14 -2.15
CA ALA A 123 -18.29 -3.76 -2.42
C ALA A 123 -17.19 -3.16 -1.52
N LEU A 124 -17.19 -1.83 -1.36
CA LEU A 124 -16.31 -1.15 -0.40
C LEU A 124 -16.62 -1.57 1.03
N ARG A 125 -17.91 -1.54 1.41
CA ARG A 125 -18.37 -1.97 2.73
C ARG A 125 -17.97 -3.42 3.05
N ASP A 126 -18.12 -4.35 2.10
CA ASP A 126 -17.67 -5.73 2.25
C ASP A 126 -16.15 -5.83 2.43
N TRP A 127 -15.38 -5.08 1.64
CA TRP A 127 -13.92 -5.04 1.78
C TRP A 127 -13.50 -4.59 3.19
N HIS A 128 -14.06 -3.49 3.68
CA HIS A 128 -13.71 -2.90 4.97
C HIS A 128 -14.17 -3.73 6.18
N ASN A 129 -15.29 -4.45 6.08
CA ASN A 129 -15.83 -5.22 7.21
C ASN A 129 -15.37 -6.69 7.22
N ASN A 130 -15.19 -7.31 6.05
CA ASN A 130 -14.96 -8.76 5.94
C ASN A 130 -13.56 -9.14 5.44
N LYS A 131 -12.78 -8.18 4.91
CA LYS A 131 -11.46 -8.43 4.31
C LYS A 131 -10.34 -7.60 4.94
N LEU A 132 -10.60 -6.96 6.08
CA LEU A 132 -9.66 -6.05 6.73
C LEU A 132 -8.38 -6.75 7.22
N ASN A 133 -8.40 -8.07 7.41
CA ASN A 133 -7.20 -8.87 7.66
C ASN A 133 -6.14 -8.74 6.55
N ARG A 134 -6.51 -8.26 5.35
CA ARG A 134 -5.61 -8.00 4.22
C ARG A 134 -4.99 -6.60 4.25
N LEU A 135 -5.43 -5.71 5.14
CA LEU A 135 -4.98 -4.31 5.22
C LEU A 135 -3.45 -4.16 5.35
N PRO A 136 -2.72 -4.98 6.14
CA PRO A 136 -1.25 -4.88 6.18
C PRO A 136 -0.59 -5.08 4.81
N GLY A 137 -1.07 -6.06 4.04
CA GLY A 137 -0.60 -6.31 2.68
C GLY A 137 -0.99 -5.18 1.72
N LEU A 138 -2.19 -4.59 1.89
CA LEU A 138 -2.60 -3.43 1.10
C LEU A 138 -1.72 -2.21 1.38
N LYS A 139 -1.40 -1.93 2.66
CA LYS A 139 -0.48 -0.85 3.05
C LYS A 139 0.87 -1.02 2.36
N PHE A 140 1.44 -2.22 2.40
CA PHE A 140 2.69 -2.53 1.67
C PHE A 140 2.59 -2.25 0.17
N MET A 141 1.52 -2.73 -0.49
CA MET A 141 1.36 -2.54 -1.94
C MET A 141 1.15 -1.08 -2.32
N ARG A 142 0.42 -0.30 -1.50
CA ARG A 142 0.27 1.16 -1.69
C ARG A 142 1.61 1.87 -1.54
N THR A 143 2.39 1.54 -0.51
CA THR A 143 3.73 2.09 -0.30
C THR A 143 4.64 1.79 -1.48
N LEU A 144 4.65 0.54 -1.96
CA LEU A 144 5.47 0.12 -3.11
C LEU A 144 5.07 0.88 -4.38
N TRP A 145 3.77 1.04 -4.61
CA TRP A 145 3.25 1.80 -5.74
C TRP A 145 3.68 3.27 -5.68
N VAL A 146 3.46 3.96 -4.54
CA VAL A 146 3.88 5.37 -4.36
C VAL A 146 5.39 5.52 -4.58
N ALA A 147 6.19 4.61 -4.02
CA ALA A 147 7.64 4.64 -4.19
C ALA A 147 8.07 4.49 -5.66
N ALA A 148 7.39 3.63 -6.43
CA ALA A 148 7.66 3.46 -7.86
C ALA A 148 7.27 4.71 -8.67
N VAL A 149 6.04 5.23 -8.50
CA VAL A 149 5.55 6.36 -9.30
C VAL A 149 6.21 7.70 -8.94
N SER A 150 6.77 7.82 -7.74
CA SER A 150 7.54 9.01 -7.32
C SER A 150 9.01 8.99 -7.80
N GLY A 151 9.40 8.01 -8.63
CA GLY A 151 10.77 7.90 -9.16
C GLY A 151 11.77 7.25 -8.20
N GLY A 152 11.27 6.44 -7.27
CA GLY A 152 12.11 5.61 -6.40
C GLY A 152 12.64 4.36 -7.11
N PRO A 153 13.59 3.63 -6.51
CA PRO A 153 14.25 2.49 -7.12
C PRO A 153 13.40 1.21 -7.13
N PHE A 154 12.09 1.33 -6.89
CA PHE A 154 11.19 0.19 -6.72
C PHE A 154 10.34 -0.02 -7.96
N ASN A 155 10.13 -1.28 -8.31
CA ASN A 155 9.15 -1.66 -9.32
C ASN A 155 7.84 -2.10 -8.65
N TYR A 156 6.72 -1.59 -9.13
CA TYR A 156 5.41 -2.05 -8.67
C TYR A 156 5.07 -3.40 -9.29
N THR A 157 4.72 -4.39 -8.46
CA THR A 157 4.46 -5.77 -8.89
C THR A 157 3.03 -6.23 -8.64
N GLY A 158 2.15 -5.31 -8.22
CA GLY A 158 0.74 -5.60 -8.00
C GLY A 158 -0.08 -5.62 -9.29
N LYS A 159 -1.39 -5.82 -9.15
CA LYS A 159 -2.33 -5.65 -10.26
C LYS A 159 -2.31 -4.20 -10.75
N ASN A 160 -2.51 -3.99 -12.05
CA ASN A 160 -2.79 -2.64 -12.54
C ASN A 160 -4.03 -2.05 -11.83
N LEU A 161 -4.11 -0.72 -11.77
CA LEU A 161 -5.11 -0.03 -10.96
C LEU A 161 -6.54 -0.30 -11.45
N ALA A 162 -6.77 -0.39 -12.77
CA ALA A 162 -8.08 -0.71 -13.31
C ALA A 162 -8.57 -2.08 -12.82
N ASP A 163 -7.78 -3.13 -12.98
CA ASP A 163 -8.16 -4.50 -12.60
C ASP A 163 -8.18 -4.71 -11.08
N ALA A 164 -7.42 -3.93 -10.32
CA ALA A 164 -7.46 -3.95 -8.86
C ALA A 164 -8.78 -3.39 -8.31
N HIS A 165 -9.38 -2.41 -8.99
CA HIS A 165 -10.53 -1.65 -8.50
C HIS A 165 -11.84 -1.92 -9.27
N ARG A 166 -11.79 -2.59 -10.43
CA ARG A 166 -12.95 -2.85 -11.30
C ARG A 166 -14.19 -3.36 -10.55
N ASP A 167 -14.02 -4.41 -9.74
CA ASP A 167 -15.12 -5.05 -9.01
C ASP A 167 -15.62 -4.22 -7.83
N LEU A 168 -14.85 -3.23 -7.37
CA LEU A 168 -15.25 -2.31 -6.32
C LEU A 168 -16.23 -1.25 -6.83
N ARG A 169 -16.27 -1.01 -8.15
CA ARG A 169 -17.16 -0.03 -8.80
C ARG A 169 -17.13 1.32 -8.10
N ILE A 170 -15.92 1.81 -7.82
CA ILE A 170 -15.68 3.06 -7.09
C ILE A 170 -16.23 4.23 -7.91
N SER A 171 -17.13 5.01 -7.32
CA SER A 171 -17.67 6.20 -7.98
C SER A 171 -16.66 7.36 -7.99
N PRO A 172 -16.82 8.37 -8.85
CA PRO A 172 -16.00 9.57 -8.81
C PRO A 172 -16.00 10.25 -7.43
N GLU A 173 -17.14 10.29 -6.75
CA GLU A 173 -17.28 10.88 -5.41
C GLU A 173 -16.55 10.07 -4.33
N GLU A 174 -16.59 8.73 -4.43
CA GLU A 174 -15.83 7.85 -3.53
C GLU A 174 -14.33 7.99 -3.75
N PHE A 175 -13.89 8.16 -5.00
CA PHE A 175 -12.50 8.46 -5.31
C PHE A 175 -12.05 9.80 -4.70
N ASP A 176 -12.88 10.83 -4.81
CA ASP A 176 -12.57 12.16 -4.29
C ASP A 176 -12.52 12.19 -2.75
N ALA A 177 -13.38 11.40 -2.08
CA ALA A 177 -13.30 11.21 -0.63
C ALA A 177 -11.95 10.58 -0.22
N VAL A 178 -11.49 9.55 -0.93
CA VAL A 178 -10.18 8.93 -0.68
C VAL A 178 -9.03 9.89 -1.00
N ALA A 179 -9.18 10.77 -2.00
CA ALA A 179 -8.18 11.81 -2.27
C ALA A 179 -8.07 12.81 -1.12
N ALA A 180 -9.20 13.19 -0.50
CA ALA A 180 -9.22 14.04 0.69
C ALA A 180 -8.55 13.35 1.90
N ASP A 181 -8.77 12.04 2.09
CA ASP A 181 -8.08 11.27 3.15
C ASP A 181 -6.55 11.24 2.95
N LEU A 182 -6.09 11.22 1.69
CA LEU A 182 -4.68 11.30 1.35
C LEU A 182 -4.11 12.69 1.69
N GLU A 183 -4.81 13.76 1.31
CA GLU A 183 -4.44 15.13 1.64
C GLU A 183 -4.33 15.32 3.17
N GLU A 184 -5.33 14.86 3.94
CA GLU A 184 -5.30 14.91 5.41
C GLU A 184 -4.07 14.19 5.98
N SER A 185 -3.70 13.06 5.37
CA SER A 185 -2.54 12.27 5.81
C SER A 185 -1.21 12.97 5.51
N LEU A 186 -1.12 13.66 4.37
CA LEU A 186 0.06 14.45 3.98
C LEU A 186 0.21 15.67 4.91
N ASP A 187 -0.90 16.37 5.19
CA ASP A 187 -0.93 17.50 6.10
C ASP A 187 -0.55 17.10 7.53
N TYR A 188 -1.03 15.95 8.02
CA TYR A 188 -0.66 15.45 9.35
C TYR A 188 0.86 15.29 9.54
N TYR A 189 1.58 14.89 8.49
CA TYR A 189 3.03 14.77 8.52
C TYR A 189 3.77 16.03 8.07
N ASN A 190 3.05 17.12 7.82
CA ASN A 190 3.59 18.40 7.35
C ASN A 190 4.44 18.23 6.06
N VAL A 191 3.97 17.40 5.12
CA VAL A 191 4.62 17.28 3.82
C VAL A 191 4.61 18.67 3.15
N PRO A 192 5.76 19.18 2.66
CA PRO A 192 5.79 20.53 2.10
C PRO A 192 4.85 20.67 0.89
N GLU A 193 4.32 21.88 0.70
CA GLU A 193 3.21 22.13 -0.24
C GLU A 193 3.53 21.66 -1.67
N ARG A 194 4.77 21.86 -2.13
CA ARG A 194 5.20 21.41 -3.45
C ARG A 194 5.05 19.89 -3.60
N GLU A 195 5.66 19.12 -2.71
CA GLU A 195 5.62 17.67 -2.75
C GLU A 195 4.20 17.14 -2.52
N LYS A 196 3.39 17.78 -1.66
CA LYS A 196 1.98 17.45 -1.46
C LYS A 196 1.20 17.56 -2.77
N GLN A 197 1.31 18.70 -3.47
CA GLN A 197 0.60 18.91 -4.74
C GLN A 197 1.04 17.92 -5.81
N GLU A 198 2.33 17.58 -5.89
CA GLU A 198 2.83 16.56 -6.81
C GLU A 198 2.26 15.17 -6.50
N VAL A 199 2.15 14.79 -5.22
CA VAL A 199 1.54 13.52 -4.80
C VAL A 199 0.05 13.48 -5.12
N LEU A 200 -0.70 14.55 -4.82
CA LEU A 200 -2.13 14.62 -5.11
C LEU A 200 -2.41 14.63 -6.62
N ALA A 201 -1.60 15.31 -7.41
CA ALA A 201 -1.69 15.28 -8.87
C ALA A 201 -1.41 13.88 -9.43
N ALA A 202 -0.37 13.20 -8.93
CA ALA A 202 -0.09 11.82 -9.31
C ALA A 202 -1.25 10.88 -8.95
N PHE A 203 -1.84 11.03 -7.76
CA PHE A 203 -3.02 10.26 -7.35
C PHE A 203 -4.22 10.51 -8.29
N ALA A 204 -4.53 11.78 -8.56
CA ALA A 204 -5.66 12.19 -9.41
C ALA A 204 -5.53 11.70 -10.85
N ALA A 205 -4.31 11.57 -11.39
CA ALA A 205 -4.05 11.05 -12.73
C ALA A 205 -4.62 9.63 -12.96
N HIS A 206 -4.81 8.85 -11.89
CA HIS A 206 -5.34 7.49 -11.95
C HIS A 206 -6.86 7.38 -11.74
N LYS A 207 -7.57 8.51 -11.63
CA LYS A 207 -9.03 8.52 -11.39
C LYS A 207 -9.80 7.71 -12.43
N ASN A 208 -9.44 7.82 -13.70
CA ASN A 208 -10.11 7.10 -14.78
C ASN A 208 -9.94 5.58 -14.66
N GLU A 209 -8.76 5.10 -14.27
CA GLU A 209 -8.51 3.66 -14.10
C GLU A 209 -9.31 3.11 -12.92
N VAL A 210 -9.29 3.82 -11.78
CA VAL A 210 -9.95 3.38 -10.55
C VAL A 210 -11.47 3.38 -10.67
N THR A 211 -12.03 4.35 -11.40
CA THR A 211 -13.49 4.50 -11.59
C THR A 211 -14.05 3.75 -12.81
N ALA A 212 -13.20 3.11 -13.63
CA ALA A 212 -13.62 2.43 -14.85
C ALA A 212 -14.76 1.42 -14.60
N GLY A 213 -14.65 0.59 -13.55
CA GLY A 213 -15.66 -0.41 -13.21
C GLY A 213 -17.02 0.19 -12.81
N TYR A 214 -17.05 1.42 -12.29
CA TYR A 214 -18.30 2.14 -12.00
C TYR A 214 -19.02 2.51 -13.29
N PHE A 215 -18.30 3.11 -14.24
CA PHE A 215 -18.88 3.51 -15.52
C PHE A 215 -19.30 2.30 -16.36
N GLU A 216 -18.52 1.21 -16.38
CA GLU A 216 -18.90 -0.06 -17.00
C GLU A 216 -20.24 -0.59 -16.44
N ALA A 217 -20.39 -0.60 -15.11
CA ALA A 217 -21.62 -1.04 -14.47
C ALA A 217 -22.83 -0.16 -14.83
N LYS A 218 -22.64 1.17 -14.88
CA LYS A 218 -23.69 2.13 -15.24
C LYS A 218 -24.12 2.02 -16.70
N LEU A 219 -23.16 1.82 -17.61
CA LEU A 219 -23.45 1.57 -19.03
C LEU A 219 -24.26 0.29 -19.19
N ASN A 220 -23.86 -0.80 -18.54
CA ASN A 220 -24.57 -2.07 -18.61
C ASN A 220 -26.02 -1.97 -18.07
N GLU A 221 -26.23 -1.24 -16.98
CA GLU A 221 -27.56 -0.95 -16.44
C GLU A 221 -28.44 -0.20 -17.46
N SER A 222 -27.88 0.83 -18.12
CA SER A 222 -28.61 1.61 -19.13
C SER A 222 -29.00 0.78 -20.36
N VAL A 223 -28.10 -0.10 -20.84
CA VAL A 223 -28.34 -0.97 -22.00
C VAL A 223 -29.45 -1.99 -21.69
N ASN A 224 -29.41 -2.59 -20.49
CA ASN A 224 -30.42 -3.56 -20.08
C ASN A 224 -31.81 -2.93 -19.93
N ASN A 225 -31.87 -1.71 -19.37
CA ASN A 225 -33.13 -0.98 -19.24
C ASN A 225 -33.73 -0.63 -20.61
N ASN A 226 -32.91 -0.16 -21.57
CA ASN A 226 -33.36 0.14 -22.92
C ASN A 226 -33.87 -1.11 -23.66
N THR A 227 -33.18 -2.25 -23.49
CA THR A 227 -33.59 -3.54 -24.08
C THR A 227 -34.94 -3.99 -23.53
N SER A 228 -35.13 -3.89 -22.21
CA SER A 228 -36.40 -4.23 -21.55
C SER A 228 -37.57 -3.38 -22.06
N VAL A 229 -37.38 -2.06 -22.17
CA VAL A 229 -38.41 -1.13 -22.67
C VAL A 229 -38.78 -1.46 -24.13
N ASN A 230 -37.80 -1.75 -24.98
CA ASN A 230 -38.05 -2.13 -26.37
C ASN A 230 -38.89 -3.41 -26.49
N ASN A 231 -38.55 -4.43 -25.69
CA ASN A 231 -39.30 -5.69 -25.67
C ASN A 231 -40.75 -5.50 -25.18
N ILE A 232 -40.99 -4.64 -24.17
CA ILE A 232 -42.34 -4.30 -23.70
C ILE A 232 -43.14 -3.59 -24.80
N ASN A 233 -42.50 -2.67 -25.54
CA ASN A 233 -43.16 -1.93 -26.61
C ASN A 233 -43.47 -2.82 -27.83
N GLU A 234 -42.62 -3.80 -28.15
CA GLU A 234 -42.94 -4.82 -29.16
C GLU A 234 -44.11 -5.71 -28.73
N CYS A 235 -44.14 -6.18 -27.47
CA CYS A 235 -45.27 -6.96 -26.95
C CYS A 235 -46.60 -6.20 -26.95
N LYS A 236 -46.59 -4.85 -26.93
CA LYS A 236 -47.80 -4.02 -27.01
C LYS A 236 -48.27 -3.73 -28.44
N ARG A 237 -47.48 -4.08 -29.46
CA ARG A 237 -47.83 -3.89 -30.88
C ARG A 237 -48.52 -5.10 -31.51
N TYR A 238 -48.61 -6.23 -30.80
CA TYR A 238 -49.32 -7.45 -31.20
C TYR A 238 -50.48 -7.70 -30.24
#